data_AF-A0A924IGE3-F1
#
_entry.id   AF-A0A924IGE3-F1
#
_cell.length_a   1.000
_cell.length_b   1.000
_cell.length_c   1.000
_cell.angle_alpha   90.00
_cell.angle_beta   90.00
_cell.angle_gamma   90.00
#
_symmetry.space_group_name_H-M   'P 1'
#
loop_
_entity.id
_entity.type
_entity.pdbx_description
1 polymer ?
#
loop_
_entity_poly.entity_id
_entity_poly.type
_entity_poly.pdbx_seq_one_letter_code
_entity_poly.pdbx_strand_id
1 'polypeptide(L)'
;MVQAQKGLINPGKNISDCMAEFSKNNGNRISIRQLVRHTSGMPNYDTIKDFFPKINRQSFTRAEYLKLYMDSALVFGSGTNYYYSSRGYFTFYLQEWPCKMKICT
;
A
#
# COMPACT_ATOMS: atom_id res chain seq x y z
N MET A 1 -12.12 11.80 -3.41
CA MET A 1 -11.77 11.18 -2.10
C MET A 1 -12.21 12.13 -0.99
N VAL A 2 -13.30 11.81 -0.27
CA VAL A 2 -13.87 12.65 0.81
C VAL A 2 -12.85 12.95 1.91
N GLN A 3 -12.03 11.97 2.25
CA GLN A 3 -11.04 12.14 3.32
C GLN A 3 -9.90 13.10 2.96
N ALA A 4 -9.57 13.23 1.67
CA ALA A 4 -8.62 14.25 1.21
C ALA A 4 -9.24 15.65 1.30
N GLN A 5 -10.54 15.79 1.03
CA GLN A 5 -11.26 17.05 1.22
C GLN A 5 -11.31 17.46 2.70
N LYS A 6 -11.40 16.48 3.60
CA LYS A 6 -11.31 16.66 5.06
C LYS A 6 -9.88 16.93 5.57
N GLY A 7 -8.86 16.93 4.70
CA GLY A 7 -7.47 17.11 5.10
C GLY A 7 -6.85 15.92 5.85
N LEU A 8 -7.53 14.77 5.89
CA LEU A 8 -7.11 13.60 6.65
C LEU A 8 -6.13 12.70 5.87
N ILE A 9 -6.10 12.80 4.54
CA ILE A 9 -5.03 12.24 3.68
C ILE A 9 -4.44 13.33 2.81
N ASN A 10 -3.14 13.25 2.59
CA ASN A 10 -2.50 13.82 1.43
C ASN A 10 -2.24 12.73 0.37
N PRO A 11 -2.96 12.70 -0.76
CA PRO A 11 -2.77 11.67 -1.80
C PRO A 11 -1.38 11.69 -2.46
N GLY A 12 -0.63 12.80 -2.33
CA GLY A 12 0.73 12.92 -2.86
C GLY A 12 1.80 12.33 -1.93
N LYS A 13 1.44 11.93 -0.71
CA LYS A 13 2.38 11.26 0.21
C LYS A 13 2.65 9.83 -0.22
N ASN A 14 3.86 9.39 0.08
CA ASN A 14 4.31 8.03 -0.13
C ASN A 14 3.82 7.12 1.01
N ILE A 15 3.74 5.81 0.78
CA ILE A 15 3.28 4.86 1.81
C ILE A 15 4.14 4.97 3.07
N SER A 16 5.45 5.10 2.92
CA SER A 16 6.40 5.21 4.04
C SER A 16 6.24 6.48 4.87
N ASP A 17 5.60 7.53 4.33
CA ASP A 17 5.25 8.73 5.11
C ASP A 17 4.08 8.46 6.07
N CYS A 18 3.20 7.51 5.74
CA CYS A 18 1.99 7.18 6.50
C CYS A 18 2.15 5.91 7.35
N MET A 19 3.01 4.97 6.94
CA MET A 19 3.19 3.64 7.53
C MET A 19 4.69 3.33 7.60
N ALA A 20 5.31 3.64 8.74
CA ALA A 20 6.75 3.44 8.94
C ALA A 20 7.16 1.97 8.92
N GLU A 21 6.23 1.06 9.20
CA GLU A 21 6.42 -0.38 9.14
C GLU A 21 6.42 -0.95 7.71
N PHE A 22 5.95 -0.18 6.72
CA PHE A 22 6.00 -0.60 5.32
C PHE A 22 7.43 -0.48 4.79
N SER A 23 7.86 -1.41 3.94
CA SER A 23 9.21 -1.39 3.37
C SER A 23 9.53 -0.05 2.70
N LYS A 24 10.72 0.49 2.96
CA LYS A 24 11.22 1.70 2.30
C LYS A 24 11.40 1.53 0.80
N ASN A 25 11.66 0.31 0.31
CA ASN A 25 11.93 0.05 -1.11
C ASN A 25 10.71 0.44 -1.97
N ASN A 26 9.56 -0.19 -1.71
CA ASN A 26 8.31 0.15 -2.39
C ASN A 26 7.64 1.38 -1.75
N GLY A 27 7.75 1.51 -0.42
CA GLY A 27 7.07 2.54 0.34
C GLY A 27 7.48 3.96 -0.02
N ASN A 28 8.73 4.19 -0.44
CA ASN A 28 9.21 5.50 -0.91
C ASN A 28 8.87 5.79 -2.38
N ARG A 29 8.37 4.81 -3.14
CA ARG A 29 8.12 4.92 -4.60
C ARG A 29 6.64 4.97 -4.93
N ILE A 30 5.80 4.49 -4.03
CA ILE A 30 4.35 4.38 -4.22
C ILE A 30 3.66 5.43 -3.36
N SER A 31 2.87 6.27 -4.01
CA SER A 31 1.99 7.24 -3.36
C SER A 31 0.61 6.66 -3.05
N ILE A 32 -0.07 7.26 -2.07
CA ILE A 32 -1.47 6.93 -1.73
C ILE A 32 -2.37 7.07 -2.96
N ARG A 33 -2.16 8.09 -3.80
CA ARG A 33 -2.92 8.27 -5.04
C ARG A 33 -2.75 7.09 -6.00
N GLN A 34 -1.55 6.53 -6.13
CA GLN A 34 -1.29 5.39 -7.01
C GLN A 34 -1.94 4.10 -6.49
N LEU A 35 -2.04 3.92 -5.18
CA LEU A 35 -2.80 2.80 -4.58
C LEU A 35 -4.27 2.86 -4.97
N VAL A 36 -4.91 4.03 -4.79
CA VAL A 36 -6.34 4.22 -5.06
C VAL A 36 -6.66 4.17 -6.56
N ARG A 37 -5.73 4.58 -7.42
CA ARG A 37 -5.90 4.59 -8.89
C ARG A 37 -5.44 3.30 -9.58
N HIS A 38 -4.97 2.30 -8.82
CA HIS A 38 -4.43 1.06 -9.37
C HIS A 38 -3.27 1.28 -10.36
N THR A 39 -2.41 2.25 -10.04
CA THR A 39 -1.19 2.55 -10.82
C THR A 39 0.08 2.37 -10.00
N SER A 40 0.02 1.68 -8.85
CA SER A 40 1.19 1.43 -7.99
C SER A 40 2.14 0.36 -8.52
N GLY A 41 1.67 -0.51 -9.41
CA GLY A 41 2.40 -1.70 -9.85
C GLY A 41 2.42 -2.83 -8.82
N MET A 42 1.71 -2.69 -7.68
CA MET A 42 1.64 -3.76 -6.68
C MET A 42 0.94 -5.01 -7.24
N PRO A 43 1.53 -6.20 -7.10
CA PRO A 43 0.90 -7.41 -7.63
C PRO A 43 -0.33 -7.82 -6.81
N ASN A 44 -1.11 -8.80 -7.28
CA ASN A 44 -2.18 -9.45 -6.51
C ASN A 44 -1.68 -10.72 -5.80
N TYR A 45 -2.52 -11.36 -5.01
CA TYR A 45 -2.16 -12.55 -4.21
C TYR A 45 -1.62 -13.74 -5.02
N ASP A 46 -1.89 -13.78 -6.31
CA ASP A 46 -1.44 -14.80 -7.27
C ASP A 46 0.09 -14.87 -7.40
N THR A 47 0.80 -13.79 -7.06
CA THR A 47 2.28 -13.80 -7.06
C THR A 47 2.88 -14.36 -5.76
N ILE A 48 2.07 -14.72 -4.76
CA ILE A 48 2.54 -15.36 -3.53
C ILE A 48 2.32 -16.86 -3.67
N LYS A 49 3.42 -17.62 -3.62
CA LYS A 49 3.37 -19.09 -3.67
C LYS A 49 2.47 -19.63 -2.56
N ASP A 50 1.61 -20.58 -2.92
CA ASP A 50 0.69 -21.27 -2.01
C ASP A 50 -0.27 -20.35 -1.23
N PHE A 51 -0.59 -19.15 -1.73
CA PHE A 51 -1.47 -18.20 -1.03
C PHE A 51 -2.82 -18.81 -0.67
N PHE A 52 -3.52 -19.41 -1.62
CA PHE A 52 -4.82 -20.03 -1.40
C PHE A 52 -4.80 -21.27 -0.50
N PRO A 53 -3.91 -22.26 -0.71
CA PRO A 53 -3.94 -23.47 0.11
C PRO A 53 -3.39 -23.26 1.54
N LYS A 54 -2.51 -22.27 1.76
CA LYS A 54 -1.78 -22.14 3.04
C LYS A 54 -1.97 -20.82 3.76
N ILE A 55 -2.22 -19.71 3.07
CA ILE A 55 -2.10 -18.36 3.66
C ILE A 55 -3.47 -17.70 3.86
N ASN A 56 -4.41 -17.84 2.91
CA ASN A 56 -5.64 -17.04 2.87
C ASN A 56 -6.59 -17.18 4.07
N ARG A 57 -6.48 -18.27 4.84
CA ARG A 57 -7.32 -18.62 6.00
C ARG A 57 -6.55 -18.54 7.32
N GLN A 58 -5.31 -18.10 7.29
CA GLN A 58 -4.52 -17.87 8.49
C GLN A 58 -4.86 -16.50 9.08
N SER A 59 -4.83 -16.42 10.41
CA SER A 59 -4.90 -15.16 11.13
C SER A 59 -3.52 -14.50 11.13
N PHE A 60 -3.47 -13.21 10.80
CA PHE A 60 -2.26 -12.41 10.85
C PHE A 60 -2.50 -11.14 11.64
N THR A 61 -1.50 -10.70 12.40
CA THR A 61 -1.42 -9.29 12.74
C THR A 61 -1.19 -8.46 11.48
N ARG A 62 -1.53 -7.17 11.54
CA ARG A 62 -1.25 -6.22 10.46
C ARG A 62 0.20 -6.29 9.99
N ALA A 63 1.15 -6.23 10.93
CA ALA A 63 2.58 -6.20 10.62
C ALA A 63 3.05 -7.50 9.94
N GLU A 64 2.57 -8.66 10.38
CA GLU A 64 2.87 -9.94 9.75
C GLU A 64 2.31 -10.01 8.33
N TYR A 65 1.08 -9.54 8.12
CA TYR A 65 0.46 -9.55 6.81
C TYR A 65 1.18 -8.63 5.81
N LEU A 66 1.65 -7.46 6.25
CA LEU A 66 2.45 -6.56 5.40
C LEU A 66 3.75 -7.21 4.92
N LYS A 67 4.42 -7.98 5.77
CA LYS A 67 5.66 -8.69 5.42
C LYS A 67 5.50 -9.67 4.25
N LEU A 68 4.28 -10.17 4.01
CA LEU A 68 4.01 -11.06 2.87
C LEU A 68 4.24 -10.39 1.51
N TYR A 69 4.20 -9.06 1.43
CA TYR A 69 4.19 -8.38 0.13
C TYR A 69 4.87 -7.00 0.07
N MET A 70 5.22 -6.39 1.20
CA MET A 70 5.78 -5.02 1.21
C MET A 70 7.02 -4.87 0.33
N ASP A 71 7.80 -5.94 0.16
CA ASP A 71 9.01 -6.00 -0.68
C ASP A 71 8.84 -6.80 -1.98
N SER A 72 7.60 -7.12 -2.36
CA SER A 72 7.34 -7.81 -3.63
C SER A 72 7.83 -6.99 -4.82
N ALA A 73 8.33 -7.69 -5.83
CA ALA A 73 8.64 -7.07 -7.12
C ALA A 73 7.37 -6.46 -7.71
N LEU A 74 7.45 -5.22 -8.19
CA LEU A 74 6.32 -4.58 -8.85
C LEU A 74 6.13 -5.18 -10.24
N VAL A 75 4.86 -5.31 -10.66
CA VAL A 75 4.49 -5.76 -12.01
C VAL A 75 4.98 -4.77 -13.08
N PHE A 76 5.04 -3.48 -12.71
CA PHE A 76 5.60 -2.40 -13.50
C PHE A 76 6.03 -1.23 -12.59
N GLY A 77 6.70 -0.22 -13.14
CA GLY A 77 7.11 0.96 -12.38
C GLY A 77 5.93 1.78 -11.83
N SER A 78 6.00 2.17 -10.56
CA SER A 78 4.97 3.01 -9.92
C SER A 78 4.62 4.24 -10.80
N GLY A 79 3.34 4.35 -11.17
CA GLY A 79 2.80 5.43 -11.99
C GLY A 79 2.90 5.26 -13.50
N THR A 80 3.56 4.20 -14.01
CA THR A 80 3.80 4.05 -15.45
C THR A 80 2.69 3.31 -16.21
N ASN A 81 1.85 2.54 -15.52
CA ASN A 81 0.77 1.77 -16.14
C ASN A 81 -0.40 1.56 -15.16
N TYR A 82 -1.45 0.89 -15.61
CA TYR A 82 -2.62 0.49 -14.83
C TYR A 82 -2.65 -1.03 -14.62
N TYR A 83 -2.87 -1.47 -13.38
CA TYR A 83 -3.16 -2.85 -13.02
C TYR A 83 -3.92 -2.88 -11.70
N TYR A 84 -5.14 -3.43 -11.75
CA TYR A 84 -5.99 -3.57 -10.57
C TYR A 84 -5.26 -4.41 -9.51
N SER A 85 -5.17 -3.87 -8.29
CA SER A 85 -4.45 -4.50 -7.19
C SER A 85 -5.27 -4.45 -5.91
N SER A 86 -5.79 -5.61 -5.51
CA SER A 86 -6.47 -5.80 -4.23
C SER A 86 -5.54 -5.52 -3.05
N ARG A 87 -4.26 -5.91 -3.16
CA ARG A 87 -3.22 -5.59 -2.16
C ARG A 87 -2.93 -4.09 -2.09
N GLY A 88 -2.91 -3.40 -3.23
CA GLY A 88 -2.74 -1.96 -3.25
C GLY A 88 -3.87 -1.24 -2.51
N TYR A 89 -5.11 -1.66 -2.77
CA TYR A 89 -6.27 -1.12 -2.07
C TYR A 89 -6.28 -1.48 -0.57
N PHE A 90 -5.90 -2.70 -0.23
CA PHE A 90 -5.78 -3.15 1.15
C PHE A 90 -4.70 -2.36 1.92
N THR A 91 -3.57 -2.06 1.29
CA THR A 91 -2.53 -1.19 1.88
C THR A 91 -3.07 0.20 2.16
N PHE A 92 -3.83 0.76 1.22
CA PHE A 92 -4.51 2.04 1.42
C PHE A 92 -5.49 1.98 2.60
N TYR A 93 -6.24 0.90 2.76
CA TYR A 93 -7.14 0.71 3.90
C TYR A 93 -6.38 0.62 5.22
N LEU A 94 -5.22 -0.05 5.23
CA LEU A 94 -4.41 -0.19 6.43
C LEU A 94 -3.79 1.14 6.89
N GLN A 95 -3.56 2.14 6.04
CA GLN A 95 -2.89 3.37 6.49
C GLN A 95 -3.51 3.95 7.78
N GLU A 96 -2.66 4.43 8.70
CA GLU A 96 -3.15 5.08 9.93
C GLU A 96 -3.62 6.51 9.65
N TRP A 97 -4.64 6.93 10.39
CA TRP A 97 -5.30 8.23 10.23
C TRP A 97 -5.18 9.08 11.50
N PRO A 98 -4.83 10.37 11.39
CA PRO A 98 -4.38 11.05 10.17
C PRO A 98 -3.03 10.50 9.71
N CYS A 99 -2.86 10.30 8.39
CA CYS A 99 -1.52 10.08 7.84
C CYS A 99 -0.74 11.35 8.15
N LYS A 100 0.13 11.28 9.17
CA LYS A 100 0.69 12.44 9.88
C LYS A 100 1.00 13.55 8.90
N MET A 101 0.14 14.57 8.84
CA MET A 101 0.56 15.85 8.33
C MET A 101 1.69 16.24 9.27
N LYS A 102 2.95 16.12 8.81
CA LYS A 102 4.02 16.87 9.45
C LYS A 102 3.57 18.32 9.36
N ILE A 103 3.03 18.83 10.46
CA ILE A 103 2.79 20.24 10.64
C ILE A 103 4.16 20.85 10.39
N CYS A 104 4.27 21.68 9.36
CA CYS A 104 5.47 22.47 9.15
C CYS A 104 5.66 23.34 10.40
N THR A 105 6.57 22.93 11.27
CA THR A 105 7.25 23.77 12.24
C THR A 105 8.50 24.33 11.60
#